data_AF-A0A0D3BKX9-F1
#
_entry.id   AF-A0A0D3BKX9-F1
#
_cell.length_a   1.000
_cell.length_b   1.000
_cell.length_c   1.000
_cell.angle_alpha   90.00
_cell.angle_beta   90.00
_cell.angle_gamma   90.00
#
_symmetry.space_group_name_H-M   'P 1'
#
loop_
_entity.id
_entity.type
_entity.pdbx_description
1 polymer ?
#
loop_
_entity_poly.entity_id
_entity_poly.type
_entity_poly.pdbx_seq_one_letter_code
_entity_poly.pdbx_strand_id
1 'polypeptide(L)'
;MYQYSRMYKYYIHTEDAAAKRIAKWYVATILVGSVCWFCDRVFCERVSRWPVNPQGHALWHCFMGFNSYCANTFLMFCRAQKRGWSPKLLETMMILRRIDF
;
A
#
# COMPACT_ATOMS: atom_id res chain seq x y z
N MET A 1 6.31 12.04 -4.36
CA MET A 1 7.34 12.14 -3.30
C MET A 1 6.80 12.52 -1.92
N TYR A 2 5.75 13.36 -1.80
CA TYR A 2 5.21 13.81 -0.50
C TYR A 2 4.50 12.76 0.37
N GLN A 3 3.97 11.67 -0.19
CA GLN A 3 3.26 10.66 0.61
C GLN A 3 4.21 9.79 1.45
N TYR A 4 5.37 9.40 0.94
CA TYR A 4 6.34 8.56 1.67
C TYR A 4 6.83 9.21 2.97
N SER A 5 7.24 10.48 2.91
CA SER A 5 7.71 11.22 4.09
C SER A 5 6.61 11.39 5.14
N ARG A 6 5.36 11.59 4.71
CA ARG A 6 4.20 11.69 5.59
C ARG A 6 3.83 10.35 6.22
N MET A 7 3.83 9.27 5.44
CA MET A 7 3.61 7.91 5.93
C MET A 7 4.62 7.56 7.02
N TYR A 8 5.91 7.77 6.75
CA TYR A 8 6.99 7.51 7.70
C TYR A 8 6.83 8.30 9.00
N LYS A 9 6.59 9.62 8.90
CA LYS A 9 6.37 10.49 10.06
C LYS A 9 5.24 9.97 10.95
N TYR A 10 4.13 9.51 10.38
CA TYR A 10 3.01 9.01 11.18
C TYR A 10 3.22 7.58 11.68
N TYR A 11 3.94 6.75 10.93
CA TYR A 11 4.25 5.38 11.32
C TYR A 11 5.01 5.29 12.65
N ILE A 12 5.98 6.18 12.88
CA ILE A 12 6.76 6.19 14.13
C ILE A 12 5.95 6.64 15.36
N HIS A 13 4.84 7.36 15.16
CA HIS A 13 4.04 7.95 16.24
C HIS A 13 2.74 7.19 16.53
N THR A 14 2.29 6.32 15.62
CA THR A 14 1.09 5.51 15.87
C THR A 14 1.46 4.25 16.65
N GLU A 15 0.66 3.88 17.64
CA GLU A 15 0.80 2.62 18.36
C GLU A 15 -0.16 1.53 17.83
N ASP A 16 -1.09 1.91 16.96
CA ASP A 16 -2.11 1.01 16.43
C ASP A 16 -1.50 -0.08 15.53
N ALA A 17 -1.69 -1.34 15.91
CA ALA A 17 -1.11 -2.50 15.23
C ALA A 17 -1.66 -2.66 13.80
N ALA A 18 -2.95 -2.40 13.59
CA ALA A 18 -3.59 -2.51 12.29
C ALA A 18 -3.06 -1.41 11.34
N ALA A 19 -2.90 -0.18 11.84
CA ALA A 19 -2.30 0.92 11.09
C ALA A 19 -0.85 0.62 10.69
N LYS A 20 -0.03 0.09 11.62
CA LYS A 20 1.33 -0.37 11.32
C LYS A 20 1.35 -1.47 10.27
N ARG A 21 0.39 -2.39 10.30
CA ARG A 21 0.29 -3.45 9.29
C ARG A 21 -0.04 -2.90 7.90
N ILE A 22 -0.92 -1.90 7.79
CA ILE A 22 -1.20 -1.25 6.51
C ILE A 22 0.05 -0.55 5.96
N ALA A 23 0.84 0.11 6.82
CA ALA A 23 2.11 0.70 6.41
C ALA A 23 3.13 -0.36 5.92
N LYS A 24 3.16 -1.55 6.53
CA LYS A 24 3.97 -2.68 6.04
C LYS A 24 3.48 -3.19 4.68
N TRP A 25 2.17 -3.34 4.49
CA TRP A 25 1.57 -3.71 3.20
C TRP A 25 1.86 -2.70 2.09
N TYR A 26 1.85 -1.41 2.44
CA TYR A 26 2.29 -0.35 1.55
C TYR A 26 3.74 -0.59 1.07
N VAL A 27 4.68 -0.84 1.98
CA VAL A 27 6.09 -1.11 1.63
C VAL A 27 6.22 -2.42 0.83
N ALA A 28 5.51 -3.48 1.21
CA ALA A 28 5.56 -4.75 0.49
C ALA A 28 5.07 -4.61 -0.95
N THR A 29 3.94 -3.94 -1.17
CA THR A 29 3.35 -3.80 -2.50
C THR A 29 4.15 -2.89 -3.43
N ILE A 30 4.79 -1.83 -2.92
CA ILE A 30 5.70 -1.06 -3.77
C ILE A 30 6.93 -1.86 -4.17
N LEU A 31 7.53 -2.62 -3.25
CA LEU A 31 8.70 -3.44 -3.57
C LEU A 31 8.37 -4.50 -4.62
N VAL A 32 7.27 -5.25 -4.41
CA VAL A 32 6.83 -6.28 -5.37
C VAL A 32 6.45 -5.65 -6.70
N GLY A 33 5.68 -4.55 -6.70
CA GLY A 33 5.34 -3.83 -7.92
C GLY A 33 6.59 -3.36 -8.68
N SER A 34 7.57 -2.76 -8.00
CA SER A 34 8.84 -2.35 -8.61
C SER A 34 9.59 -3.52 -9.23
N VAL A 35 9.62 -4.69 -8.57
CA VAL A 35 10.21 -5.91 -9.15
C VAL A 35 9.44 -6.35 -10.39
N CYS A 36 8.10 -6.38 -10.36
CA CYS A 36 7.29 -6.72 -11.54
C CYS A 36 7.59 -5.80 -12.73
N TRP A 37 7.63 -4.48 -12.49
CA TRP A 37 7.95 -3.49 -13.52
C TRP A 37 9.38 -3.66 -14.05
N PHE A 38 10.36 -3.83 -13.16
CA PHE A 38 11.75 -3.97 -13.54
C PHE A 38 12.00 -5.25 -14.35
N CYS A 39 11.48 -6.38 -13.88
CA CYS A 39 11.61 -7.66 -14.57
C CYS A 39 10.94 -7.64 -15.95
N ASP A 40 9.74 -7.05 -16.06
CA ASP A 40 9.04 -6.90 -17.33
C ASP A 40 9.85 -6.06 -18.33
N ARG A 41 10.45 -4.96 -17.86
CA ARG A 41 11.27 -4.07 -18.70
C ARG A 41 12.60 -4.70 -19.12
N VAL A 42 13.30 -5.35 -18.21
CA VAL A 42 14.65 -5.90 -18.47
C VAL A 42 14.60 -7.23 -19.23
N PHE A 43 13.62 -8.08 -18.93
CA PHE A 43 13.51 -9.42 -19.50
C PHE A 43 12.38 -9.54 -20.53
N CYS A 44 11.86 -8.43 -21.05
CA CYS A 44 10.74 -8.40 -22.00
C CYS A 44 10.90 -9.41 -23.14
N GLU A 45 12.06 -9.44 -23.80
CA GLU A 45 12.32 -10.35 -24.92
C GLU A 45 12.30 -11.83 -24.52
N ARG A 46 12.72 -12.15 -23.29
CA ARG A 46 12.72 -13.52 -22.78
C ARG A 46 11.33 -13.94 -22.33
N VAL A 47 10.63 -13.08 -21.60
CA VAL A 47 9.31 -13.32 -21.01
C VAL A 47 8.22 -13.38 -22.09
N SER A 48 8.32 -12.56 -23.14
CA SER A 48 7.38 -12.59 -24.28
C SER A 48 7.40 -13.89 -25.07
N ARG A 49 8.48 -14.68 -24.97
CA ARG A 49 8.62 -16.00 -25.61
C ARG A 49 8.15 -17.15 -24.74
N TRP A 50 7.73 -16.89 -23.49
CA TRP A 50 7.24 -17.93 -22.61
C TRP A 50 5.86 -18.44 -23.07
N PRO A 51 5.49 -19.69 -22.73
CA PRO A 51 4.16 -20.23 -23.03
C PRO A 51 3.04 -19.40 -22.41
N VAL A 52 3.32 -18.73 -21.28
CA VAL A 52 2.41 -17.83 -20.58
C VAL A 52 3.16 -16.54 -20.26
N ASN A 53 2.63 -15.40 -20.71
CA ASN A 53 3.16 -14.09 -20.36
C ASN A 53 2.53 -13.62 -19.03
N PRO A 54 3.30 -13.45 -17.95
CA PRO A 54 2.78 -12.98 -16.66
C PRO A 54 2.30 -11.52 -16.67
N GLN A 55 2.55 -10.75 -17.75
CA GLN A 55 2.22 -9.34 -17.89
C GLN A 55 2.69 -8.51 -16.69
N GLY A 56 4.01 -8.46 -16.47
CA GLY A 56 4.58 -7.83 -15.27
C GLY A 56 4.22 -6.35 -15.16
N HIS A 57 4.03 -5.64 -16.28
CA HIS A 57 3.52 -4.27 -16.27
C HIS A 57 2.07 -4.15 -15.78
N ALA A 58 1.20 -5.11 -16.13
CA ALA A 58 -0.17 -5.16 -15.62
C ALA A 58 -0.19 -5.46 -14.11
N LEU A 59 0.64 -6.42 -13.67
CA LEU A 59 0.81 -6.71 -12.24
C LEU A 59 1.35 -5.48 -11.47
N TRP A 60 2.28 -4.74 -12.05
CA TRP A 60 2.76 -3.48 -11.46
C TRP A 60 1.59 -2.51 -11.23
N HIS A 61 0.70 -2.29 -12.20
CA HIS A 61 -0.48 -1.45 -12.00
C HIS A 61 -1.38 -1.93 -10.86
N CYS A 62 -1.62 -3.24 -10.74
CA CYS A 62 -2.39 -3.80 -9.62
C CYS A 62 -1.73 -3.50 -8.26
N PHE A 63 -0.41 -3.73 -8.15
CA PHE A 63 0.33 -3.44 -6.92
C PHE A 63 0.39 -1.95 -6.60
N MET A 64 0.54 -1.08 -7.59
CA MET A 64 0.52 0.37 -7.40
C MET A 64 -0.87 0.89 -6.98
N GLY A 65 -1.94 0.28 -7.50
CA GLY A 65 -3.30 0.56 -7.06
C GLY A 65 -3.50 0.20 -5.59
N PHE A 66 -3.11 -1.01 -5.20
CA PHE A 66 -3.17 -1.47 -3.81
C PHE A 66 -2.30 -0.63 -2.88
N ASN A 67 -1.07 -0.30 -3.31
CA ASN A 67 -0.16 0.58 -2.60
C ASN A 67 -0.81 1.95 -2.31
N SER A 68 -1.40 2.55 -3.34
CA SER A 68 -2.10 3.83 -3.24
C SER A 68 -3.28 3.77 -2.26
N TYR A 69 -4.01 2.65 -2.25
CA TYR A 69 -5.08 2.41 -1.28
C TYR A 69 -4.54 2.35 0.15
N CYS A 70 -3.52 1.53 0.42
CA CYS A 70 -2.90 1.43 1.76
C CYS A 70 -2.41 2.79 2.27
N ALA A 71 -1.71 3.56 1.44
CA ALA A 71 -1.19 4.87 1.81
C ALA A 71 -2.32 5.83 2.23
N ASN A 72 -3.36 5.92 1.41
CA ASN A 72 -4.48 6.80 1.69
C ASN A 72 -5.26 6.38 2.94
N THR A 73 -5.55 5.08 3.09
CA THR A 73 -6.24 4.56 4.28
C THR A 73 -5.47 4.85 5.56
N PHE A 74 -4.16 4.64 5.56
CA PHE A 74 -3.31 4.96 6.72
C PHE A 74 -3.30 6.46 7.04
N LEU A 75 -3.15 7.32 6.04
CA LEU A 75 -3.16 8.77 6.24
C LEU A 75 -4.53 9.27 6.72
N MET A 76 -5.63 8.68 6.24
CA MET A 76 -6.97 8.97 6.71
C MET A 76 -7.17 8.55 8.17
N PHE A 77 -6.67 7.36 8.56
CA PHE A 77 -6.66 6.90 9.95
C PHE A 77 -5.92 7.88 10.86
N CYS A 78 -4.68 8.25 10.51
CA CYS A 78 -3.87 9.18 11.30
C CYS A 78 -4.54 10.56 11.40
N ARG A 79 -5.19 11.03 10.33
CA ARG A 79 -5.94 12.28 10.33
C ARG A 79 -7.17 12.22 11.24
N ALA A 80 -7.88 11.09 11.28
CA ALA A 80 -9.02 10.90 12.16
C ALA A 80 -8.59 10.90 13.63
N GLN A 81 -7.50 10.21 13.99
CA GLN A 81 -6.92 10.25 15.34
C GLN A 81 -6.55 11.69 15.74
N LYS A 82 -5.92 12.46 14.84
CA LYS A 82 -5.60 13.88 15.08
C LYS A 82 -6.82 14.78 15.30
N ARG A 83 -7.99 14.39 14.80
CA ARG A 83 -9.26 15.12 15.04
C ARG A 83 -9.95 14.69 16.34
N GLY A 84 -9.30 13.86 17.15
CA GLY A 84 -9.87 13.30 18.38
C GLY A 84 -10.92 12.21 18.12
N TRP A 85 -11.00 11.68 16.90
CA TRP A 85 -11.91 10.57 16.59
C TRP A 85 -11.28 9.24 17.01
N SER A 86 -12.11 8.22 17.25
CA SER A 86 -11.70 6.83 17.51
C SER A 86 -11.89 5.95 16.27
N PRO A 87 -11.09 6.12 15.20
CA PRO A 87 -11.18 5.26 14.02
C PRO A 87 -10.81 3.82 14.38
N LYS A 88 -11.50 2.85 13.79
CA LYS A 88 -11.07 1.45 13.80
C LYS A 88 -10.75 0.98 12.40
N LEU A 89 -9.62 0.30 12.26
CA LEU A 89 -9.23 -0.38 11.05
C LEU A 89 -9.72 -1.82 11.11
N LEU A 90 -10.62 -2.17 10.19
CA LEU A 90 -11.03 -3.56 10.01
C LEU A 90 -9.93 -4.29 9.25
N GLU A 91 -9.18 -5.05 10.04
CA GLU A 91 -7.99 -5.81 9.70
C GLU A 91 -8.07 -6.63 8.41
N THR A 92 -9.23 -7.20 8.10
CA THR A 92 -9.45 -8.12 6.97
C THR A 92 -9.76 -7.41 5.66
N MET A 93 -10.19 -6.15 5.70
CA MET A 93 -10.65 -5.44 4.49
C MET A 93 -9.96 -4.09 4.30
N MET A 94 -9.06 -3.68 5.20
CA MET A 94 -8.44 -2.35 5.22
C MET A 94 -9.49 -1.21 5.11
N ILE A 95 -10.70 -1.46 5.63
CA ILE A 95 -11.79 -0.49 5.65
C ILE A 95 -11.63 0.36 6.91
N LEU A 96 -11.58 1.67 6.70
CA LEU A 96 -11.63 2.65 7.77
C LEU A 96 -13.09 2.84 8.20
N ARG A 97 -13.41 2.51 9.45
CA ARG A 97 -14.74 2.78 10.03
C ARG A 97 -14.62 3.87 11.10
N ARG A 98 -15.47 4.88 11.01
CA ARG A 98 -15.71 5.82 12.10
C ARG A 98 -16.64 5.15 13.10
N ILE A 99 -16.23 5.09 14.36
CA ILE A 99 -17.13 4.72 15.45
C ILE A 99 -17.44 6.03 16.16
N ASP A 100 -18.66 6.52 15.93
CA ASP A 100 -19.24 7.60 16.71
C ASP A 100 -20.00 6.93 17.87
N PHE A 101 -19.63 7.25 19.11
CA PHE A 101 -20.38 6.91 20.32
C PHE A 101 -21.23 8.12 20.72
#